data_AF-A0A4Z0YGL2-F1
#
_entry.id   AF-A0A4Z0YGL2-F1
#
_cell.length_a   1.000
_cell.length_b   1.000
_cell.length_c   1.000
_cell.angle_alpha   90.00
_cell.angle_beta   90.00
_cell.angle_gamma   90.00
#
_symmetry.space_group_name_H-M   'P 1'
#
loop_
_entity.id
_entity.type
_entity.pdbx_description
1 polymer ?
#
loop_
_entity_poly.entity_id
_entity_poly.type
_entity_poly.pdbx_seq_one_letter_code
_entity_poly.pdbx_strand_id
1 'polypeptide(L)' 'MQKVMIRFFNKELGYEAAKFLKNLGYQVSTVGKTYWIDKYPIISCLILEVEYE' A
#
# COMPACT_ATOMS: atom_id res chain seq x y z
N MET A 1 -12.97 14.31 -1.29
CA MET A 1 -11.61 13.74 -1.13
C MET A 1 -11.50 12.92 0.13
N GLN A 2 -11.86 11.65 -0.02
CA GLN A 2 -11.67 10.63 0.99
C GLN A 2 -10.39 9.83 0.66
N LYS A 3 -9.80 9.21 1.69
CA LYS A 3 -8.58 8.42 1.56
C LYS A 3 -8.82 7.01 2.07
N VAL A 4 -8.54 6.01 1.25
CA VAL A 4 -8.57 4.60 1.64
C VAL A 4 -7.14 4.07 1.73
N MET A 5 -6.89 3.29 2.78
CA MET A 5 -5.63 2.60 3.00
C MET A 5 -5.80 1.10 2.77
N ILE A 6 -5.03 0.54 1.85
CA ILE A 6 -5.03 -0.88 1.54
C ILE A 6 -3.65 -1.46 1.90
N ARG A 7 -3.62 -2.52 2.70
CA ARG A 7 -2.38 -3.17 3.14
C ARG A 7 -2.15 -4.46 2.37
N PHE A 8 -0.98 -4.58 1.78
CA PHE A 8 -0.52 -5.74 1.04
C PHE A 8 0.69 -6.37 1.74
N PHE A 9 0.52 -7.56 2.30
CA PHE A 9 1.63 -8.32 2.87
C PHE A 9 2.47 -9.04 1.81
N ASN A 10 1.89 -9.26 0.62
CA ASN A 10 2.65 -9.55 -0.60
C ASN A 10 2.91 -8.23 -1.36
N LYS A 11 4.16 -7.79 -1.41
CA LYS A 11 4.54 -6.50 -2.02
C LYS A 11 4.34 -6.48 -3.54
N GLU A 12 4.59 -7.59 -4.22
CA GLU A 12 4.44 -7.68 -5.69
C GLU A 12 2.99 -7.43 -6.09
N LEU A 13 2.05 -8.12 -5.43
CA LEU A 13 0.62 -7.91 -5.61
C LEU A 13 0.20 -6.46 -5.31
N GLY A 14 0.80 -5.85 -4.27
CA GLY A 14 0.56 -4.45 -3.94
C GLY A 14 1.01 -3.48 -5.03
N TYR A 15 2.15 -3.73 -5.68
CA TYR A 15 2.61 -2.91 -6.80
C TYR A 15 1.75 -3.09 -8.05
N GLU A 16 1.28 -4.31 -8.33
CA GLU A 16 0.34 -4.56 -9.42
C GLU A 16 -0.99 -3.85 -9.19
N ALA A 17 -1.55 -3.93 -7.98
CA ALA A 17 -2.75 -3.19 -7.60
C ALA A 17 -2.55 -1.67 -7.73
N ALA A 18 -1.40 -1.14 -7.31
CA ALA A 18 -1.08 0.28 -7.47
C ALA A 18 -1.06 0.71 -8.94
N LYS A 19 -0.46 -0.09 -9.83
CA LYS A 19 -0.44 0.18 -11.28
C LYS A 19 -1.86 0.15 -11.85
N PHE A 20 -2.64 -0.86 -11.50
CA PHE A 20 -4.02 -0.99 -11.94
C PHE A 20 -4.86 0.24 -11.54
N LEU A 21 -4.80 0.65 -10.28
CA LEU A 21 -5.54 1.81 -9.77
C LEU A 21 -5.11 3.12 -10.42
N LYS A 22 -3.80 3.32 -10.65
CA LYS A 22 -3.29 4.48 -11.40
C LYS A 22 -3.81 4.52 -12.83
N ASN A 23 -3.89 3.36 -13.50
CA ASN A 23 -4.43 3.26 -14.86
C ASN A 23 -5.93 3.57 -14.92
N LEU A 24 -6.66 3.39 -13.81
CA LEU A 24 -8.07 3.81 -13.68
C LEU A 24 -8.23 5.31 -13.35
N GLY A 25 -7.14 6.06 -13.18
CA GLY A 25 -7.16 7.49 -12.89
C GLY A 25 -7.17 7.84 -11.40
N TYR A 26 -7.05 6.86 -10.50
CA TYR A 26 -6.92 7.16 -9.07
C TYR A 26 -5.54 7.71 -8.73
N GLN A 27 -5.50 8.67 -7.82
CA GLN A 27 -4.26 9.15 -7.22
C GLN A 27 -3.82 8.17 -6.12
N VAL A 28 -2.69 7.50 -6.35
CA VAL A 28 -2.18 6.44 -5.47
C VAL A 28 -0.76 6.75 -5.00
N SER A 29 -0.55 6.85 -3.69
CA SER A 29 0.75 6.84 -3.03
C SER A 29 1.06 5.47 -2.42
N THR A 30 2.34 5.12 -2.34
CA THR A 30 2.83 3.84 -1.81
C THR A 30 3.74 4.07 -0.62
N VAL A 31 3.46 3.43 0.51
CA VAL A 31 4.27 3.52 1.73
C VAL A 31 4.70 2.13 2.17
N GLY A 32 6.00 1.89 2.25
CA GLY A 32 6.54 0.65 2.83
C GLY A 32 6.48 0.72 4.36
N LYS A 33 5.90 -0.30 5.01
CA LYS A 33 5.89 -0.39 6.47
C LYS A 33 6.35 -1.76 6.94
N THR A 34 7.30 -1.78 7.87
CA THR A 34 7.77 -3.00 8.53
C THR A 34 7.31 -2.95 9.98
N TYR A 35 6.67 -4.02 10.45
CA TYR A 35 6.25 -4.19 11.83
C TYR A 35 7.30 -5.02 12.58
N TRP A 36 7.61 -4.57 13.78
CA TRP A 36 8.66 -5.11 14.63
C TRP A 36 8.07 -5.57 15.98
N ILE A 37 8.58 -6.66 16.55
CA ILE A 37 8.51 -6.90 18.01
C ILE A 37 9.92 -6.66 18.53
N ASP A 38 10.01 -5.80 19.53
CA ASP A 38 11.26 -5.28 20.10
C ASP A 38 12.19 -4.69 19.02
N LYS A 39 13.09 -5.52 18.48
CA LYS A 39 14.08 -5.15 17.46
C LYS A 39 14.15 -6.13 16.27
N TYR A 40 13.20 -7.06 16.17
CA TYR A 40 13.16 -8.06 15.09
C TYR A 40 11.98 -7.81 14.13
N PRO A 41 12.20 -7.83 12.81
CA PRO A 41 11.13 -7.61 11.84
C PRO A 41 10.27 -8.88 11.74
N ILE A 42 8.96 -8.74 11.88
CA ILE A 42 8.03 -9.88 11.80
C ILE A 42 7.37 -9.94 10.45
N ILE A 43 6.96 -8.77 9.97
CA ILE A 43 6.17 -8.69 8.77
C ILE A 43 6.38 -7.31 8.14
N SER A 44 6.56 -7.29 6.82
CA SER A 44 6.59 -6.05 6.06
C SER A 44 5.42 -6.03 5.09
N CYS A 45 4.77 -4.89 4.96
CA CYS A 45 3.68 -4.67 4.02
C CYS A 45 3.93 -3.44 3.16
N LEU A 46 3.39 -3.46 1.95
CA LEU A 46 3.15 -2.27 1.17
C LEU A 46 1.78 -1.70 1.54
N ILE A 47 1.73 -0.40 1.84
CA ILE A 47 0.48 0.32 2.06
C ILE A 47 0.22 1.16 0.82
N LEU A 48 -0.95 0.97 0.21
CA LEU A 48 -1.46 1.87 -0.81
C LEU A 48 -2.40 2.86 -0.15
N GLU A 49 -2.18 4.11 -0.49
CA GLU A 49 -2.99 5.24 -0.07
C GLU A 49 -3.67 5.78 -1.32
N VAL A 50 -4.98 5.61 -1.41
CA VAL A 50 -5.78 5.91 -2.59
C VAL A 50 -6.71 7.07 -2.28
N GLU A 51 -6.57 8.16 -3.03
CA GLU A 51 -7.47 9.31 -2.97
C GLU A 51 -8.59 9.14 -4.00
N TYR A 52 -9.82 9.41 -3.57
CA TYR A 52 -11.00 9.44 -4.43
C TYR A 52 -11.96 10.55 -3.97
N GLU A 53 -12.80 11.01 -4.89
CA GLU A 53 -13.73 12.13 -4.63
C GLU A 53 -14.81 11.77 -3.61
#